data_AF-A0AA43LK39-F1
#
_entry.id   AF-A0AA43LK39-F1
#
_cell.length_a   1.000
_cell.length_b   1.000
_cell.length_c   1.000
_cell.angle_alpha   90.00
_cell.angle_beta   90.00
_cell.angle_gamma   90.00
#
_symmetry.space_group_name_H-M   'P 1'
#
loop_
_entity.id
_entity.type
_entity.pdbx_description
1 polymer ?
#
loop_
_entity_poly.entity_id
_entity_poly.type
_entity_poly.pdbx_seq_one_letter_code
_entity_poly.pdbx_strand_id
1 'polypeptide(L)' 'MNSLLKYLGVFILLIGVAVLAVPTITGALSNAMLIAGLALIVVGYLAHIFLNKKVE' A
#
# COMPACT_ATOMS: atom_id res chain seq x y z
N MET A 1 -17.99 1.02 17.61
CA MET A 1 -17.94 0.26 16.35
C MET A 1 -16.66 0.61 15.57
N ASN A 2 -15.47 0.45 16.17
CA ASN A 2 -14.26 1.12 15.63
C ASN A 2 -13.07 0.18 15.38
N SER A 3 -13.23 -1.13 15.57
CA SER A 3 -12.15 -2.11 15.36
C SER A 3 -11.76 -2.20 13.89
N LEU A 4 -12.75 -2.17 12.98
CA LEU A 4 -12.49 -2.22 11.54
C LEU A 4 -11.75 -0.97 11.04
N LEU A 5 -12.12 0.22 11.52
CA LEU A 5 -11.41 1.47 11.20
C LEU A 5 -9.97 1.47 11.73
N LYS A 6 -9.73 0.88 12.91
CA LYS A 6 -8.39 0.75 13.50
C LYS A 6 -7.45 -0.13 12.65
N TYR A 7 -7.98 -1.15 11.99
CA TYR A 7 -7.19 -2.05 11.13
C TYR A 7 -7.24 -1.69 9.64
N LEU A 8 -8.08 -0.72 9.25
CA LEU A 8 -8.24 -0.32 7.84
C LEU A 8 -6.95 0.22 7.24
N GLY A 9 -6.16 0.97 8.02
CA GLY A 9 -4.84 1.42 7.62
C GLY A 9 -3.91 0.26 7.27
N VAL A 10 -3.80 -0.74 8.16
CA VAL A 10 -2.98 -1.94 7.96
C VAL A 10 -3.45 -2.73 6.74
N PHE A 11 -4.76 -2.89 6.55
CA PHE A 11 -5.32 -3.58 5.38
C PHE A 11 -4.92 -2.92 4.05
N ILE A 12 -4.96 -1.59 3.99
CA ILE A 12 -4.58 -0.84 2.78
C ILE A 12 -3.08 -0.94 2.52
N LEU A 13 -2.27 -0.95 3.58
CA LEU A 13 -0.83 -1.13 3.48
C LEU A 13 -0.49 -2.54 2.95
N LEU A 14 -1.21 -3.57 3.41
CA LEU A 14 -1.07 -4.94 2.89
C LEU A 14 -1.47 -5.06 1.40
N ILE A 15 -2.53 -4.37 0.98
CA ILE A 15 -2.91 -4.32 -0.45
C ILE A 15 -1.81 -3.66 -1.29
N GLY A 16 -1.23 -2.56 -0.80
CA GLY A 16 -0.10 -1.90 -1.47
C GLY A 16 1.11 -2.83 -1.62
N VAL A 17 1.45 -3.59 -0.57
CA VAL A 17 2.53 -4.58 -0.61
C VAL A 17 2.25 -5.68 -1.62
N ALA A 18 1.02 -6.21 -1.69
CA ALA A 18 0.66 -7.27 -2.63
C ALA A 18 0.85 -6.87 -4.10
N VAL A 19 0.50 -5.61 -4.44
CA VAL A 19 0.65 -5.07 -5.80
C VAL A 19 2.12 -4.97 -6.24
N LEU A 20 3.07 -4.80 -5.30
CA LEU A 20 4.51 -4.87 -5.59
C LEU A 20 5.09 -6.29 -5.51
N ALA A 21 4.58 -7.11 -4.60
CA ALA A 21 5.07 -8.46 -4.39
C ALA A 21 4.77 -9.39 -5.58
N VAL A 22 3.61 -9.25 -6.22
CA VAL A 22 3.22 -10.10 -7.36
C VAL A 22 4.11 -9.90 -8.61
N PRO A 23 4.39 -8.67 -9.08
CA PRO A 23 5.28 -8.45 -10.22
C PRO A 23 6.73 -8.84 -9.94
N THR A 24 7.18 -8.71 -8.68
CA THR A 24 8.56 -9.08 -8.29
C THR A 24 8.77 -10.59 -8.31
N ILE A 25 7.80 -11.39 -7.88
CA ILE A 25 7.91 -12.88 -7.91
C ILE A 25 7.62 -13.49 -9.29
N THR A 26 6.87 -12.81 -10.16
CA THR A 26 6.54 -13.30 -11.51
C THR A 26 7.62 -12.99 -12.55
N GLY A 27 8.69 -12.28 -12.17
CA GLY A 27 9.80 -11.94 -13.06
C GLY A 27 9.47 -10.90 -14.12
N ALA A 28 8.29 -10.27 -14.05
CA ALA A 28 7.84 -9.24 -15.00
C ALA A 28 8.46 -7.85 -14.70
N LEU A 29 9.61 -7.79 -14.04
CA LEU A 29 10.22 -6.54 -13.59
C LEU A 29 10.70 -5.70 -14.78
N SER A 30 10.08 -4.53 -14.96
CA SER A 30 10.53 -3.48 -15.86
C SER A 30 10.85 -2.21 -15.07
N ASN A 31 11.68 -1.33 -15.63
CA ASN A 31 11.97 -0.02 -15.00
C ASN A 31 10.68 0.80 -14.77
N ALA A 32 9.69 0.66 -15.64
CA ALA A 32 8.36 1.25 -15.46
C ALA A 32 7.63 0.67 -14.23
N MET A 33 7.74 -0.65 -13.98
CA MET A 33 7.19 -1.28 -12.78
C MET A 33 7.93 -0.89 -11.50
N LEU A 34 9.25 -0.69 -11.56
CA LEU A 34 10.01 -0.19 -10.41
C LEU A 34 9.54 1.22 -10.02
N ILE A 35 9.36 2.11 -11.01
CA ILE A 35 8.84 3.47 -10.77
C ILE A 35 7.39 3.41 -10.27
N ALA A 36 6.54 2.61 -10.90
CA ALA A 36 5.15 2.44 -10.48
C ALA A 36 5.06 1.87 -9.05
N GLY A 37 5.91 0.91 -8.71
CA GLY A 37 6.02 0.34 -7.37
C GLY A 37 6.47 1.38 -6.35
N LEU A 38 7.47 2.19 -6.68
CA LEU A 38 7.96 3.26 -5.80
C LEU A 38 6.86 4.33 -5.56
N ALA A 39 6.14 4.72 -6.62
CA ALA A 39 4.99 5.60 -6.52
C ALA A 39 3.86 5.01 -5.66
N LEU A 40 3.59 3.70 -5.81
CA LEU A 40 2.56 3.00 -5.04
C LEU A 40 2.91 2.90 -3.55
N ILE A 41 4.19 2.69 -3.19
CA ILE A 41 4.64 2.73 -1.79
C ILE A 41 4.40 4.12 -1.19
N VAL A 42 4.77 5.19 -1.91
CA VAL A 42 4.58 6.57 -1.44
C VAL A 42 3.10 6.89 -1.25
N VAL A 43 2.25 6.54 -2.23
CA VAL A 43 0.80 6.74 -2.15
C VAL A 43 0.17 5.89 -1.05
N GLY A 44 0.58 4.62 -0.90
CA GLY A 44 0.09 3.72 0.14
C GLY A 44 0.46 4.20 1.54
N TYR A 45 1.67 4.73 1.72
CA TYR A 45 2.11 5.32 2.98
C TYR A 45 1.34 6.62 3.30
N LEU A 46 1.12 7.49 2.30
CA LEU A 46 0.27 8.68 2.47
C LEU A 46 -1.17 8.30 2.83
N ALA A 47 -1.77 7.32 2.13
CA ALA A 47 -3.10 6.83 2.42
C ALA A 47 -3.20 6.27 3.84
N HIS A 48 -2.18 5.53 4.30
CA HIS A 48 -2.10 5.04 5.67
C HIS A 48 -2.10 6.20 6.68
N ILE A 49 -1.28 7.24 6.45
CA ILE A 49 -1.23 8.42 7.32
C ILE A 49 -2.57 9.14 7.36
N PHE A 50 -3.19 9.42 6.21
CA PHE A 50 -4.45 10.16 6.13
C PHE A 50 -5.61 9.41 6.80
N LEU A 51 -5.66 8.08 6.65
CA LEU A 51 -6.67 7.26 7.30
C LEU A 51 -6.43 7.15 8.80
N ASN A 52 -5.18 6.99 9.24
CA ASN A 52 -4.84 6.97 10.65
C ASN A 52 -5.17 8.32 11.34
N LYS A 53 -4.97 9.43 10.63
CA LYS A 53 -5.27 10.79 11.11
C LYS A 53 -6.78 11.13 11.14
N LYS A 54 -7.64 10.36 10.47
CA LYS A 54 -9.11 10.50 10.53
C LYS A 54 -9.77 9.66 11.64
N VAL A 55 -9.01 8.79 12.28
CA VAL A 55 -9.49 7.88 13.34
C VAL A 55 -9.11 8.38 14.74
N GLU A 56 -8.11 9.26 14.84
CA GLU A 56 -7.88 10.12 16.02
C GLU A 56 -8.85 11.31 16.03
#